data_AF-A0AAD9VMB8-F1
#
_entry.id   AF-A0AAD9VMB8-F1
#
_cell.length_a   1.000
_cell.length_b   1.000
_cell.length_c   1.000
_cell.angle_alpha   90.00
_cell.angle_beta   90.00
_cell.angle_gamma   90.00
#
_symmetry.space_group_name_H-M   'P 1'
#
loop_
_entity.id
_entity.type
_entity.pdbx_description
1 polymer ?
#
loop_
_entity_poly.entity_id
_entity_poly.type
_entity_poly.pdbx_seq_one_letter_code
_entity_poly.pdbx_strand_id
1 'polypeptide(L)'
;MELLLIKEDLWDIVQKPKPENANDAWNKLDGKARATMGLMIEDNQLQHIKREVTAKGMWDALRKYHEKSTLTSKVFLLKRLCSLKLSETGDMEEHINNLLNLVDKLTALGETLGDHLVVAFQKVMK
;
A
#
# COMPACT_ATOMS: atom_id res chain seq x y z
N MET A 1 -4.59 6.23 8.70
CA MET A 1 -6.06 6.32 8.66
C MET A 1 -6.73 5.47 9.72
N GLU A 2 -6.41 4.17 9.84
CA GLU A 2 -6.95 3.29 10.89
C GLU A 2 -6.86 3.91 12.30
N LEU A 3 -5.67 4.35 12.71
CA LEU A 3 -5.46 5.00 14.01
C LEU A 3 -6.35 6.23 14.25
N LEU A 4 -6.66 6.99 13.19
CA LEU A 4 -7.55 8.15 13.29
C LEU A 4 -9.01 7.71 13.51
N LEU A 5 -9.47 6.70 12.77
CA LEU A 5 -10.82 6.17 12.94
C LEU A 5 -11.02 5.52 14.31
N ILE A 6 -9.98 4.88 14.87
CA ILE A 6 -10.00 4.37 16.24
C ILE A 6 -10.13 5.54 17.23
N LYS A 7 -9.30 6.59 17.09
CA LYS A 7 -9.36 7.78 17.96
C LYS A 7 -10.73 8.47 17.94
N GLU A 8 -11.41 8.45 16.80
CA GLU A 8 -12.71 9.10 16.60
C GLU A 8 -13.92 8.23 16.98
N ASP A 9 -13.69 7.01 17.48
CA ASP A 9 -14.70 5.98 17.78
C ASP A 9 -15.53 5.56 16.55
N LEU A 10 -14.88 5.47 15.37
CA LEU A 10 -15.50 5.18 14.07
C LEU A 10 -15.04 3.86 13.46
N TRP A 11 -14.09 3.16 14.10
CA TRP A 11 -13.48 1.97 13.52
C TRP A 11 -14.46 0.83 13.28
N ASP A 12 -15.40 0.60 14.19
CA ASP A 12 -16.44 -0.41 14.06
C ASP A 12 -17.31 -0.24 12.79
N ILE A 13 -17.53 1.00 12.37
CA ILE A 13 -18.39 1.35 11.24
C ILE A 13 -17.79 0.92 9.90
N VAL A 14 -16.46 0.94 9.78
CA VAL A 14 -15.77 0.54 8.54
C VAL A 14 -15.50 -0.96 8.48
N GLN A 15 -15.55 -1.67 9.61
CA GLN A 15 -15.34 -3.11 9.66
C GLN A 15 -16.58 -3.91 9.28
N LYS A 16 -17.76 -3.48 9.76
CA LYS A 16 -19.00 -4.26 9.65
C LYS A 16 -19.84 -3.81 8.46
N PRO A 17 -20.54 -4.73 7.77
CA PRO A 17 -21.49 -4.35 6.73
C PRO A 17 -22.57 -3.43 7.30
N LYS A 18 -23.14 -2.59 6.43
CA LYS A 18 -24.29 -1.76 6.79
C LYS A 18 -25.41 -2.68 7.32
N PRO A 19 -25.95 -2.42 8.51
CA PRO A 19 -27.05 -3.21 9.06
C PRO A 19 -28.33 -2.97 8.23
N GLU A 20 -29.16 -4.00 8.09
CA GLU A 20 -30.44 -3.92 7.36
C GLU A 20 -31.37 -2.85 7.98
N ASN A 21 -31.41 -2.80 9.31
CA ASN A 21 -32.17 -1.82 10.09
C ASN A 21 -31.26 -0.69 10.60
N ALA A 22 -30.55 -0.03 9.69
CA ALA A 22 -29.71 1.13 10.03
C ALA A 22 -30.56 2.26 10.63
N ASN A 23 -30.36 2.54 11.91
CA ASN A 23 -31.01 3.66 12.59
C ASN A 23 -30.28 4.99 12.35
N ASP A 24 -30.88 6.09 12.78
CA ASP A 24 -30.30 7.43 12.61
C ASP A 24 -28.95 7.59 13.30
N ALA A 25 -28.73 6.92 14.43
CA ALA A 25 -27.45 6.94 15.13
C ALA A 25 -26.34 6.31 14.27
N TRP A 26 -26.61 5.15 13.67
CA TRP A 26 -25.69 4.49 12.74
C TRP A 26 -25.42 5.36 11.51
N ASN A 27 -26.47 5.93 10.89
CA ASN A 27 -26.32 6.80 9.72
C ASN A 27 -25.45 8.04 10.03
N LYS A 28 -25.56 8.61 11.23
CA LYS A 28 -24.70 9.71 11.68
C LYS A 28 -23.23 9.28 11.81
N LEU A 29 -22.97 8.11 12.39
CA LEU A 29 -21.61 7.58 12.53
C LEU A 29 -21.00 7.21 11.17
N ASP A 30 -21.78 6.60 10.27
CA ASP A 30 -21.38 6.36 8.87
C ASP A 30 -21.02 7.67 8.17
N GLY A 31 -21.87 8.69 8.26
CA GLY A 31 -21.59 10.02 7.73
C GLY A 31 -20.31 10.63 8.31
N LYS A 32 -20.11 10.56 9.63
CA LYS A 32 -18.90 11.06 10.30
C LYS A 32 -17.65 10.33 9.78
N ALA A 33 -17.69 9.00 9.69
CA ALA A 33 -16.56 8.20 9.19
C ALA A 33 -16.23 8.53 7.73
N ARG A 34 -17.25 8.67 6.87
CA ARG A 34 -17.06 9.07 5.47
C ARG A 34 -16.41 10.44 5.35
N ALA A 35 -16.87 11.42 6.13
CA ALA A 35 -16.29 12.76 6.18
C ALA A 35 -14.84 12.73 6.67
N THR A 36 -14.56 12.04 7.79
CA THR A 36 -13.20 11.90 8.34
C THR A 36 -12.23 11.30 7.32
N MET A 37 -12.62 10.23 6.62
CA MET A 37 -11.78 9.63 5.57
C MET A 37 -11.60 10.58 4.38
N GLY A 38 -12.68 11.20 3.90
CA GLY A 38 -12.62 12.14 2.77
C GLY A 38 -11.72 13.34 3.03
N LEU A 39 -11.66 13.84 4.27
CA LEU A 39 -10.79 14.94 4.68
C LEU A 39 -9.33 14.53 4.89
N MET A 40 -9.05 13.24 5.10
CA MET A 40 -7.69 12.76 5.37
C MET A 40 -6.94 12.32 4.10
N ILE A 41 -7.65 12.04 3.02
CA ILE A 41 -7.02 11.60 1.77
C ILE A 41 -6.72 12.76 0.84
N GLU A 42 -5.74 12.55 -0.03
CA GLU A 42 -5.41 13.46 -1.11
C GLU A 42 -6.47 13.43 -2.22
N ASP A 43 -6.59 14.54 -2.96
CA ASP A 43 -7.55 14.71 -4.06
C ASP A 43 -7.46 13.60 -5.12
N ASN A 44 -6.24 13.10 -5.38
CA ASN A 44 -5.99 12.04 -6.35
C ASN A 44 -6.65 10.69 -5.95
N GLN A 45 -7.00 10.50 -4.68
CA GLN A 45 -7.65 9.30 -4.17
C GLN A 45 -9.19 9.41 -4.12
N LEU A 46 -9.75 10.63 -4.16
CA LEU A 46 -11.19 10.87 -4.12
C LEU A 46 -11.94 10.11 -5.23
N GLN A 47 -11.32 9.95 -6.39
CA GLN A 47 -11.90 9.21 -7.51
C GLN A 47 -12.22 7.74 -7.20
N HIS A 48 -11.50 7.13 -6.25
CA HIS A 48 -11.66 5.72 -5.86
C HIS A 48 -12.84 5.53 -4.90
N ILE A 49 -13.23 6.57 -4.15
CA ILE A 49 -14.31 6.51 -3.15
C ILE A 49 -15.60 7.21 -3.58
N LYS A 50 -15.59 7.99 -4.67
CA LYS A 50 -16.72 8.86 -5.08
C LYS A 50 -18.06 8.14 -5.29
N ARG A 51 -18.03 6.83 -5.58
CA ARG A 51 -19.23 6.01 -5.82
C ARG A 51 -19.70 5.28 -4.57
N GLU A 52 -18.91 5.32 -3.50
CA GLU A 52 -19.18 4.59 -2.27
C GLU A 52 -20.16 5.37 -1.40
N VAL A 53 -21.23 4.69 -1.00
CA VAL A 53 -22.33 5.27 -0.22
C VAL A 53 -22.25 4.96 1.26
N THR A 54 -21.30 4.13 1.67
CA THR A 54 -21.04 3.75 3.08
C THR A 54 -19.57 3.97 3.42
N ALA A 55 -19.30 4.22 4.70
CA ALA A 55 -17.94 4.30 5.22
C ALA A 55 -17.17 3.01 4.96
N LYS A 56 -17.80 1.85 5.17
CA LYS A 56 -17.20 0.56 4.84
C LYS A 56 -16.80 0.47 3.37
N GLY A 57 -17.69 0.85 2.45
CA GLY A 57 -17.39 0.85 1.01
C GLY A 57 -16.18 1.75 0.68
N MET A 58 -16.15 2.96 1.25
CA MET A 58 -15.01 3.88 1.10
C MET A 58 -13.71 3.27 1.62
N TRP A 59 -13.75 2.67 2.80
CA TRP A 59 -12.61 2.02 3.43
C TRP A 59 -12.09 0.84 2.61
N ASP A 60 -12.97 -0.04 2.15
CA ASP A 60 -12.62 -1.21 1.33
C ASP A 60 -12.03 -0.78 -0.02
N ALA A 61 -12.58 0.27 -0.65
CA ALA A 61 -12.06 0.83 -1.89
C ALA A 61 -10.65 1.42 -1.73
N LEU A 62 -10.42 2.19 -0.66
CA LEU A 62 -9.10 2.75 -0.35
C LEU A 62 -8.09 1.64 -0.04
N ARG A 63 -8.47 0.66 0.79
CA ARG A 63 -7.63 -0.49 1.10
C ARG A 63 -7.21 -1.22 -0.18
N LYS A 64 -8.17 -1.55 -1.04
CA LYS A 64 -7.90 -2.23 -2.32
C LYS A 64 -6.97 -1.42 -3.23
N TYR A 65 -7.14 -0.10 -3.28
CA TYR A 65 -6.26 0.77 -4.06
C TYR A 65 -4.81 0.74 -3.54
N HIS A 66 -4.62 0.90 -2.23
CA HIS A 66 -3.31 0.89 -1.59
C HIS A 66 -2.63 -0.48 -1.66
N GLU A 67 -3.38 -1.57 -1.47
CA GLU A 67 -2.89 -2.94 -1.66
C GLU A 67 -2.43 -3.17 -3.10
N LYS A 68 -3.24 -2.79 -4.10
CA LYS A 68 -2.88 -2.91 -5.51
C LYS A 68 -1.66 -2.07 -5.87
N SER A 69 -1.59 -0.83 -5.37
CA SER A 69 -0.45 0.06 -5.57
C SER A 69 0.84 -0.53 -4.97
N THR A 70 0.75 -1.07 -3.75
CA THR A 70 1.85 -1.75 -3.07
C THR A 70 2.32 -2.98 -3.86
N LEU A 71 1.39 -3.84 -4.30
CA LEU A 71 1.73 -5.01 -5.12
C LEU A 71 2.39 -4.62 -6.45
N THR A 72 1.86 -3.59 -7.11
CA THR A 72 2.43 -3.09 -8.37
C THR A 72 3.85 -2.57 -8.16
N SER A 73 4.08 -1.81 -7.07
CA SER A 73 5.40 -1.33 -6.67
C SER A 73 6.36 -2.47 -6.37
N LYS A 74 5.93 -3.50 -5.63
CA LYS A 74 6.72 -4.71 -5.37
C LYS A 74 7.12 -5.42 -6.66
N VAL A 75 6.16 -5.67 -7.57
CA VAL A 75 6.43 -6.33 -8.85
C VAL A 75 7.37 -5.51 -9.71
N PHE A 76 7.22 -4.19 -9.75
CA PHE A 76 8.12 -3.30 -10.48
C PHE A 76 9.56 -3.38 -9.94
N LEU A 77 9.73 -3.33 -8.61
CA LEU A 77 11.04 -3.43 -7.97
C LEU A 77 11.68 -4.81 -8.20
N LEU A 78 10.91 -5.90 -8.09
CA LEU A 78 11.40 -7.26 -8.38
C LEU A 78 11.85 -7.39 -9.84
N LYS A 79 11.08 -6.86 -10.81
CA LYS A 79 11.48 -6.86 -12.22
C LYS A 79 12.78 -6.09 -12.43
N ARG A 80 12.93 -4.93 -11.78
CA ARG A 80 14.16 -4.12 -11.85
C ARG A 80 15.34 -4.84 -11.22
N LEU A 81 15.13 -5.54 -10.10
CA LEU A 81 16.15 -6.36 -9.45
C LEU A 81 16.61 -7.50 -10.37
N CYS A 82 15.67 -8.26 -10.95
CA CYS A 82 15.99 -9.36 -11.87
C CYS A 82 16.63 -8.91 -13.19
N SER A 83 16.38 -7.66 -13.60
CA SER A 83 16.93 -7.07 -14.83
C SER A 83 18.17 -6.24 -14.59
N LEU A 84 18.58 -6.04 -13.33
CA LEU A 84 19.85 -5.43 -13.01
C LEU A 84 20.94 -6.27 -13.69
N LYS A 85 21.97 -5.64 -14.25
CA LYS A 85 23.16 -6.26 -14.87
C LYS A 85 24.34 -5.35 -14.61
N LEU A 86 25.50 -5.93 -14.32
CA LEU A 86 26.75 -5.17 -14.32
C LEU A 86 27.16 -4.92 -15.78
N SER A 87 27.42 -3.67 -16.12
CA SER A 87 27.97 -3.32 -17.44
C SER A 87 29.42 -3.80 -17.54
N GLU A 88 29.90 -4.14 -18.74
CA GLU A 88 31.31 -4.54 -18.98
C GLU A 88 32.31 -3.47 -18.53
N THR A 89 31.89 -2.20 -18.50
CA THR A 89 32.66 -1.04 -18.03
C THR A 89 32.12 -0.45 -16.72
N GLY A 90 31.16 -1.14 -16.08
CA GLY A 90 30.43 -0.62 -14.94
C GLY A 90 31.20 -0.73 -13.62
N ASP A 91 30.92 0.21 -12.72
CA ASP A 91 31.44 0.18 -11.36
C ASP A 91 30.70 -0.88 -10.52
N MET A 92 31.47 -1.80 -9.94
CA MET A 92 30.95 -2.85 -9.07
C MET A 92 30.35 -2.29 -7.78
N GLU A 93 30.92 -1.21 -7.23
CA GLU A 93 30.41 -0.58 -6.01
C GLU A 93 29.06 0.10 -6.26
N GLU A 94 28.94 0.84 -7.36
CA GLU A 94 27.67 1.45 -7.78
C GLU A 94 26.60 0.38 -8.03
N HIS A 95 26.99 -0.74 -8.65
CA HIS A 95 26.09 -1.86 -8.89
C HIS A 95 25.57 -2.50 -7.60
N ILE A 96 26.45 -2.77 -6.63
CA ILE A 96 26.07 -3.31 -5.31
C ILE A 96 25.15 -2.32 -4.59
N ASN A 97 25.48 -1.03 -4.60
CA ASN A 97 24.63 0.00 -4.00
C ASN A 97 23.25 0.04 -4.64
N ASN A 98 23.15 -0.07 -5.97
CA ASN A 98 21.87 -0.15 -6.68
C ASN A 98 21.06 -1.40 -6.31
N LEU A 99 21.70 -2.55 -6.18
CA LEU A 99 21.08 -3.80 -5.75
C LEU A 99 20.52 -3.68 -4.32
N LEU A 100 21.35 -3.22 -3.37
CA LEU A 100 20.96 -3.05 -1.97
C LEU A 100 19.81 -2.04 -1.83
N ASN A 101 19.87 -0.92 -2.55
CA ASN A 101 18.78 0.05 -2.59
C ASN A 101 17.44 -0.54 -3.07
N LEU A 102 17.45 -1.50 -4.00
CA LEU A 102 16.23 -2.18 -4.44
C LEU A 102 15.72 -3.16 -3.38
N VAL A 103 16.62 -3.88 -2.71
CA VAL A 103 16.29 -4.78 -1.59
C VAL A 103 15.71 -3.99 -0.41
N ASP A 104 16.28 -2.85 -0.06
CA ASP A 104 15.79 -1.97 1.00
C ASP A 104 14.40 -1.43 0.69
N LYS A 105 14.15 -1.03 -0.56
CA LYS A 105 12.82 -0.59 -1.01
C LYS A 105 11.79 -1.71 -0.95
N LEU A 106 12.16 -2.94 -1.32
CA LEU A 106 11.28 -4.10 -1.18
C LEU A 106 10.96 -4.38 0.30
N THR A 107 11.99 -4.30 1.16
CA THR A 107 11.85 -4.50 2.61
C THR A 107 10.93 -3.44 3.23
N ALA A 108 11.04 -2.18 2.81
CA ALA A 108 10.15 -1.10 3.24
C ALA A 108 8.69 -1.31 2.83
N LEU A 109 8.43 -2.09 1.78
CA LEU A 109 7.09 -2.52 1.36
C LEU A 109 6.66 -3.85 2.01
N GLY A 110 7.44 -4.38 2.95
CA GLY A 110 7.17 -5.65 3.62
C GLY A 110 7.45 -6.88 2.76
N GLU A 111 8.40 -6.79 1.82
CA GLU A 111 8.90 -7.93 1.03
C GLU A 111 10.37 -8.16 1.35
N THR A 112 10.67 -9.24 2.07
CA THR A 112 12.04 -9.58 2.46
C THR A 112 12.61 -10.66 1.54
N LEU A 113 13.74 -10.37 0.90
CA LEU A 113 14.50 -11.38 0.17
C LEU A 113 15.39 -12.17 1.14
N GLY A 114 15.41 -13.49 1.00
CA GLY A 114 16.37 -14.31 1.75
C GLY A 114 17.81 -14.03 1.31
N ASP A 115 18.76 -14.06 2.25
CA ASP A 115 20.17 -13.73 2.02
C ASP A 115 20.79 -14.49 0.84
N HIS A 116 20.42 -15.76 0.67
CA HIS A 116 20.88 -16.59 -0.45
C HIS A 116 20.46 -16.04 -1.82
N LEU A 117 19.29 -15.39 -1.92
CA LEU A 117 18.84 -14.73 -3.15
C LEU A 117 19.62 -13.45 -3.40
N VAL A 118 19.89 -12.66 -2.35
CA VAL A 118 20.71 -11.45 -2.44
C VAL A 118 22.11 -11.79 -2.96
N VAL A 119 22.73 -12.84 -2.40
CA VAL A 119 24.04 -13.33 -2.84
C VAL A 119 23.97 -13.89 -4.27
N ALA A 120 22.87 -14.56 -4.65
CA ALA A 120 22.69 -15.03 -6.02
C ALA A 120 22.62 -13.87 -7.01
N PHE A 121 21.86 -12.80 -6.72
CA PHE A 121 21.81 -11.61 -7.57
C PHE A 121 23.19 -10.92 -7.66
N GLN A 122 23.99 -10.91 -6.60
CA GLN A 122 25.37 -10.42 -6.67
C GLN A 122 26.28 -11.27 -7.57
N LYS A 123 26.06 -12.59 -7.66
CA LYS A 123 26.92 -13.54 -8.39
C LYS A 123 26.52 -13.78 -9.85
N VAL A 124 25.23 -13.67 -10.19
CA VAL A 124 24.67 -14.05 -11.51
C VAL A 124 25.01 -13.06 -12.64
N MET A 125 25.74 -11.98 -12.36
CA MET A 125 25.96 -10.89 -13.31
C MET A 125 27.43 -10.64 -13.66
N LYS A 126 28.28 -11.65 -13.47
CA LYS A 126 29.61 -11.72 -14.07
C LYS A 126 29.55 -12.48 -15.40
#